data_AF-A0A1Y4I525-F1
#
_entry.id   AF-A0A1Y4I525-F1
#
_cell.length_a   1.000
_cell.length_b   1.000
_cell.length_c   1.000
_cell.angle_alpha   90.00
_cell.angle_beta   90.00
_cell.angle_gamma   90.00
#
_symmetry.space_group_name_H-M   'P 1'
#
loop_
_entity.id
_entity.type
_entity.pdbx_description
1 polymer ?
#
loop_
_entity_poly.entity_id
_entity_poly.type
_entity_poly.pdbx_seq_one_letter_code
_entity_poly.pdbx_strand_id
1 'polypeptide(L)'
;MVAPLVKRIWIWCRNLLIFLFVSSILAVVVYKFVPVYYTSLMFIRMYEQHQDGKKMKLDHTWVPISKIAQPLVQAVIASEDNLFMEHNGFDVEQIQKARAEAEKGKRVRGASTISQQTAKNVFLWPGKSYLRKGIEVYFTFLIEWIWGKERIMEIYLNSIEMGEGIYGAEAVAEAHFGKHAYQLTKSEAALIAATLPNPRKFNSAKPSPYMLKRQAKIISLMGKLIKVEMGYGAGQVDPGTGKVKKRKKWRASVIMTWDESLMPMR
;
A
#
# COMPACT_ATOMS: atom_id res chain seq x y z
N MET A 1 -43.66 17.49 26.04
CA MET A 1 -42.43 18.33 25.95
C MET A 1 -41.18 17.60 25.40
N VAL A 2 -41.26 16.33 24.97
CA VAL A 2 -40.08 15.53 24.53
C VAL A 2 -39.70 15.75 23.05
N ALA A 3 -40.67 16.06 22.18
CA ALA A 3 -40.48 16.24 20.74
C ALA A 3 -39.42 17.30 20.32
N PRO A 4 -39.32 18.50 20.93
CA PRO A 4 -38.32 19.49 20.53
C PRO A 4 -36.90 19.10 20.93
N LEU A 5 -36.70 18.38 22.05
CA LEU A 5 -35.40 17.90 22.48
C LEU A 5 -34.89 16.77 21.56
N VAL A 6 -35.75 15.81 21.21
CA VAL A 6 -35.42 14.72 20.28
C VAL A 6 -35.08 15.28 18.90
N LYS A 7 -35.84 16.24 18.39
CA LYS A 7 -35.55 16.92 17.11
C LYS A 7 -34.20 17.64 17.15
N ARG A 8 -33.86 18.30 18.27
CA ARG A 8 -32.57 18.98 18.45
C ARG A 8 -31.41 17.98 18.46
N ILE A 9 -31.51 16.90 19.24
CA ILE A 9 -30.51 15.82 19.28
C ILE A 9 -30.30 15.22 17.90
N TRP A 10 -31.39 14.92 17.17
CA TRP A 10 -31.31 14.40 15.80
C TRP A 10 -30.54 15.33 14.85
N ILE A 11 -30.84 16.64 14.88
CA ILE A 11 -30.14 17.64 14.05
C ILE A 11 -28.65 17.68 14.42
N TRP A 12 -28.31 17.64 15.70
CA TRP A 12 -26.91 17.58 16.16
C TRP A 12 -26.20 16.31 15.66
N CYS A 13 -26.79 15.13 15.85
CA CYS A 13 -26.22 13.87 15.38
C CYS A 13 -26.04 13.87 13.86
N ARG A 14 -27.04 14.32 13.10
CA ARG A 14 -26.96 14.45 11.64
C ARG A 14 -25.83 15.40 11.23
N ASN A 15 -25.77 16.59 11.81
CA ASN A 15 -24.75 17.58 11.47
C ASN A 15 -23.35 17.09 11.85
N LEU A 16 -23.20 16.37 12.97
CA LEU A 16 -21.95 15.73 13.37
C LEU A 16 -21.52 14.66 12.37
N LEU A 17 -22.42 13.79 11.93
CA LEU A 17 -22.12 12.76 10.94
C LEU A 17 -21.72 13.37 9.59
N ILE A 18 -22.43 14.41 9.14
CA ILE A 18 -22.07 15.15 7.91
C ILE A 18 -20.70 15.79 8.07
N PHE A 19 -20.44 16.45 9.20
CA PHE A 19 -19.14 17.07 9.48
C PHE A 19 -18.01 16.03 9.45
N LEU A 20 -18.18 14.90 10.13
CA LEU A 20 -17.18 13.83 10.14
C LEU A 20 -16.94 13.29 8.72
N PHE A 21 -17.99 13.05 7.94
CA PHE A 21 -17.87 12.57 6.57
C PHE A 21 -17.18 13.57 5.63
N VAL A 22 -17.53 14.86 5.70
CA VAL A 22 -16.89 15.91 4.90
C VAL A 22 -15.44 16.09 5.32
N SER A 23 -15.17 16.09 6.63
CA SER A 23 -13.82 16.20 7.17
C SER A 23 -12.92 15.03 6.77
N SER A 24 -13.45 13.80 6.69
CA SER A 24 -12.67 12.64 6.25
C SER A 24 -12.30 12.73 4.77
N ILE A 25 -13.24 13.16 3.90
CA ILE A 25 -12.93 13.40 2.48
C ILE A 25 -11.90 14.52 2.35
N LEU A 26 -12.06 15.63 3.08
CA LEU A 26 -11.12 16.74 3.07
C LEU A 26 -9.72 16.29 3.50
N ALA A 27 -9.62 15.45 4.54
CA ALA A 27 -8.35 14.88 4.96
C ALA A 27 -7.68 14.04 3.86
N VAL A 28 -8.45 13.21 3.13
CA VAL A 28 -7.92 12.47 1.97
C VAL A 28 -7.45 13.45 0.88
N VAL A 29 -8.21 14.49 0.56
CA VAL A 29 -7.80 15.49 -0.45
C VAL A 29 -6.52 16.21 -0.02
N VAL A 30 -6.39 16.60 1.24
CA VAL A 30 -5.18 17.25 1.77
C VAL A 30 -3.98 16.32 1.64
N TYR A 31 -4.09 15.07 2.09
CA TYR A 31 -3.03 14.07 2.00
C TYR A 31 -2.70 13.62 0.57
N LYS A 32 -3.44 14.06 -0.45
CA LYS A 32 -2.99 13.95 -1.84
C LYS A 32 -1.74 14.80 -2.10
N PHE A 33 -1.66 15.96 -1.46
CA PHE A 33 -0.68 17.01 -1.80
C PHE A 33 0.37 17.22 -0.71
N VAL A 34 0.07 16.90 0.54
CA VAL A 34 0.98 17.15 1.67
C VAL A 34 1.57 15.86 2.23
N PRO A 35 2.86 15.82 2.62
CA PRO A 35 3.46 14.66 3.28
C PRO A 35 2.67 14.16 4.49
N VAL A 36 2.62 12.84 4.67
CA VAL A 36 2.02 12.20 5.85
C VAL A 36 3.17 11.80 6.78
N TYR A 37 3.60 12.72 7.65
CA TYR A 37 4.75 12.49 8.52
C TYR A 37 4.48 11.43 9.59
N TYR A 38 3.30 11.45 10.20
CA TYR A 38 2.97 10.51 11.26
C TYR A 38 1.63 9.85 10.98
N THR A 39 1.54 8.57 11.35
CA THR A 39 0.32 7.78 11.21
C THR A 39 -0.14 7.27 12.56
N SER A 40 -1.43 6.93 12.65
CA SER A 40 -2.01 6.25 13.83
C SER A 40 -1.23 4.99 14.20
N LEU A 41 -0.75 4.23 13.21
CA LEU A 41 0.08 3.05 13.44
C LEU A 41 1.35 3.38 14.24
N MET A 42 2.08 4.44 13.89
CA MET A 42 3.33 4.81 14.55
C MET A 42 3.10 5.14 16.04
N PHE A 43 2.08 5.94 16.34
CA PHE A 43 1.77 6.30 17.73
C PHE A 43 1.32 5.10 18.57
N ILE A 44 0.46 4.26 18.01
CA ILE A 44 -0.02 3.06 18.71
C ILE A 44 1.14 2.10 18.97
N ARG A 45 2.04 1.90 18.01
CA ARG A 45 3.24 1.07 18.17
C ARG A 45 4.23 1.65 19.16
N MET A 46 4.42 2.96 19.19
CA MET A 46 5.25 3.63 20.19
C MET A 46 4.69 3.38 21.61
N TYR A 47 3.37 3.46 21.77
CA TYR A 47 2.70 3.19 23.03
C TYR A 47 2.80 1.71 23.45
N GLU A 48 2.61 0.76 22.52
CA GLU A 48 2.83 -0.67 22.78
C GLU A 48 4.26 -0.95 23.26
N GLN A 49 5.27 -0.32 22.64
CA GLN A 49 6.67 -0.45 23.11
C GLN A 49 6.85 0.03 24.55
N HIS A 50 6.22 1.15 24.90
CA HIS A 50 6.26 1.68 26.27
C HIS A 50 5.60 0.71 27.27
N GLN A 51 4.45 0.14 26.93
CA GLN A 51 3.77 -0.86 27.78
C GLN A 51 4.57 -2.16 27.93
N ASP A 52 5.27 -2.58 26.87
CA ASP A 52 6.15 -3.76 26.87
C ASP A 52 7.47 -3.51 27.65
N GLY A 53 7.69 -2.33 28.22
CA GLY A 53 8.93 -1.96 28.92
C GLY A 53 10.13 -1.80 27.98
N LYS A 54 9.90 -1.69 26.67
CA LYS A 54 10.95 -1.52 25.66
C LYS A 54 11.33 -0.05 25.52
N LYS A 55 12.54 0.19 25.02
CA LYS A 55 12.96 1.55 24.63
C LYS A 55 12.07 2.03 23.48
N MET A 56 11.41 3.17 23.68
CA MET A 56 10.57 3.78 22.65
C MET A 56 11.42 4.12 21.42
N LYS A 57 11.04 3.56 20.28
CA LYS A 57 11.68 3.79 18.99
C LYS A 57 10.65 4.17 17.94
N LEU A 58 10.91 5.28 17.25
CA LEU A 58 10.13 5.79 16.13
C LEU A 58 11.11 6.49 15.17
N ASP A 59 11.73 5.69 14.30
CA ASP A 59 12.59 6.18 13.23
C ASP A 59 11.72 6.36 11.98
N HIS A 60 11.60 7.59 11.52
CA HIS A 60 10.83 7.93 10.33
C HIS A 60 11.39 9.19 9.67
N THR A 61 11.61 9.10 8.35
CA THR A 61 11.99 10.24 7.51
C THR A 61 11.16 10.17 6.24
N TRP A 62 10.37 11.21 5.97
CA TRP A 62 9.59 11.30 4.74
C TRP A 62 10.49 11.68 3.55
N VAL A 63 10.37 10.94 2.45
CA VAL A 63 10.99 11.28 1.15
C VAL A 63 9.97 11.14 0.01
N PRO A 64 9.99 12.03 -0.99
CA PRO A 64 9.13 11.87 -2.17
C PRO A 64 9.53 10.60 -2.95
N ILE A 65 8.59 10.05 -3.72
CA ILE A 65 8.76 8.83 -4.51
C ILE A 65 9.94 8.95 -5.47
N SER A 66 10.20 10.15 -5.99
CA SER A 66 11.36 10.44 -6.84
C SER A 66 12.72 10.25 -6.15
N LYS A 67 12.75 10.13 -4.82
CA LYS A 67 13.94 9.82 -4.00
C LYS A 67 13.92 8.40 -3.42
N ILE A 68 13.01 7.54 -3.89
CA ILE A 68 12.95 6.13 -3.50
C ILE A 68 13.36 5.27 -4.70
N ALA A 69 14.33 4.38 -4.56
CA ALA A 69 14.83 3.59 -5.68
C ALA A 69 13.71 2.78 -6.36
N GLN A 70 13.63 2.85 -7.70
CA GLN A 70 12.66 2.07 -8.50
C GLN A 70 12.65 0.57 -8.18
N PRO A 71 13.80 -0.10 -7.90
CA PRO A 71 13.79 -1.50 -7.50
C PRO A 71 12.98 -1.77 -6.22
N LEU A 72 12.91 -0.83 -5.26
CA LEU A 72 12.08 -0.99 -4.06
C LEU A 72 10.59 -0.97 -4.40
N VAL A 73 10.16 -0.01 -5.23
CA VAL A 73 8.78 0.04 -5.75
C VAL A 73 8.41 -1.28 -6.42
N GLN A 74 9.27 -1.76 -7.33
CA GLN A 74 9.04 -3.00 -8.04
C GLN A 74 9.03 -4.23 -7.12
N ALA A 75 9.90 -4.28 -6.10
CA ALA A 75 9.96 -5.38 -5.16
C ALA A 75 8.69 -5.47 -4.31
N VAL A 76 8.18 -4.33 -3.84
CA VAL A 76 6.96 -4.25 -3.06
C VAL A 76 5.74 -4.67 -3.88
N ILE A 77 5.58 -4.16 -5.11
CA ILE A 77 4.52 -4.59 -6.02
C ILE A 77 4.63 -6.11 -6.25
N ALA A 78 5.83 -6.62 -6.51
CA ALA A 78 6.02 -8.05 -6.77
C ALA A 78 5.70 -8.95 -5.57
N SER A 79 5.90 -8.48 -4.34
CA SER A 79 5.75 -9.29 -3.13
C SER A 79 4.39 -9.16 -2.45
N GLU A 80 3.81 -7.96 -2.48
CA GLU A 80 2.59 -7.61 -1.73
C GLU A 80 1.36 -7.56 -2.63
N ASP A 81 1.49 -7.08 -3.87
CA ASP A 81 0.34 -6.77 -4.73
C ASP A 81 0.75 -6.68 -6.22
N ASN A 82 0.82 -7.83 -6.89
CA ASN A 82 1.38 -7.92 -8.24
C ASN A 82 0.49 -7.30 -9.32
N LEU A 83 -0.79 -7.07 -9.02
CA LEU A 83 -1.77 -6.43 -9.90
C LEU A 83 -2.07 -4.98 -9.47
N PHE A 84 -1.25 -4.40 -8.60
CA PHE A 84 -1.43 -3.04 -8.06
C PHE A 84 -1.72 -1.99 -9.13
N MET A 85 -1.07 -2.09 -10.29
CA MET A 85 -1.23 -1.13 -11.39
C MET A 85 -2.51 -1.35 -12.22
N GLU A 86 -3.20 -2.47 -12.04
CA GLU A 86 -4.33 -2.90 -12.87
C GLU A 86 -5.68 -2.73 -12.16
N HIS A 87 -5.75 -2.93 -10.84
CA HIS A 87 -6.99 -2.84 -10.08
C HIS A 87 -7.21 -1.47 -9.42
N ASN A 88 -8.42 -1.21 -8.93
CA ASN A 88 -8.78 0.03 -8.20
C ASN A 88 -8.92 -0.24 -6.69
N GLY A 89 -7.83 -0.63 -6.05
CA GLY A 89 -7.76 -0.91 -4.60
C GLY A 89 -8.15 -2.31 -4.13
N PHE A 90 -8.78 -3.12 -4.97
CA PHE A 90 -9.19 -4.48 -4.60
C PHE A 90 -8.82 -5.48 -5.68
N ASP A 91 -8.08 -6.52 -5.28
CA ASP A 91 -7.80 -7.66 -6.15
C ASP A 91 -8.87 -8.75 -5.92
N VAL A 92 -9.92 -8.70 -6.75
CA VAL A 92 -11.04 -9.63 -6.68
C VAL A 92 -10.59 -11.07 -6.96
N GLU A 93 -9.60 -11.26 -7.83
CA GLU A 93 -9.10 -12.59 -8.18
C GLU A 93 -8.35 -13.21 -7.00
N GLN A 94 -7.49 -12.43 -6.31
CA GLN A 94 -6.81 -12.88 -5.10
C GLN A 94 -7.78 -13.14 -3.96
N ILE A 95 -8.84 -12.34 -3.82
CA ILE A 95 -9.89 -12.58 -2.81
C ILE A 95 -10.58 -13.92 -3.08
N GLN A 96 -10.96 -14.20 -4.33
CA GLN A 96 -11.60 -15.47 -4.71
C GLN A 96 -10.66 -16.66 -4.50
N LYS A 97 -9.38 -16.52 -4.90
CA LYS A 97 -8.35 -17.56 -4.67
C LYS A 97 -8.15 -17.82 -3.19
N ALA A 98 -7.99 -16.78 -2.38
CA ALA A 98 -7.80 -16.90 -0.93
C ALA A 98 -9.00 -17.58 -0.26
N ARG A 99 -10.23 -17.28 -0.70
CA ARG A 99 -11.44 -17.95 -0.22
C ARG A 99 -11.46 -19.43 -0.59
N ALA A 100 -11.18 -19.76 -1.86
CA ALA A 100 -11.13 -21.14 -2.32
C ALA A 100 -10.02 -21.96 -1.62
N GLU A 101 -8.89 -21.34 -1.27
CA GLU A 101 -7.84 -21.98 -0.47
C GLU A 101 -8.28 -22.20 0.98
N ALA A 102 -8.96 -21.23 1.59
CA ALA A 102 -9.49 -21.33 2.95
C ALA A 102 -10.56 -22.43 3.07
N GLU A 103 -11.47 -22.53 2.09
CA GLU A 103 -12.47 -23.59 1.99
C GLU A 103 -11.82 -24.98 1.84
N LYS A 104 -10.61 -25.05 1.28
CA LYS A 104 -9.78 -26.27 1.17
C LYS A 104 -8.90 -26.52 2.41
N GLY A 105 -9.12 -25.81 3.53
CA GLY A 105 -8.37 -25.97 4.77
C GLY A 105 -6.91 -25.48 4.72
N LYS A 106 -6.50 -24.79 3.66
CA LYS A 106 -5.15 -24.20 3.59
C LYS A 106 -5.08 -22.97 4.48
N ARG A 107 -3.87 -22.65 4.95
CA ARG A 107 -3.60 -21.45 5.74
C ARG A 107 -4.07 -20.21 4.96
N VAL A 108 -5.02 -19.48 5.53
CA VAL A 108 -5.55 -18.23 4.97
C VAL A 108 -4.40 -17.24 4.76
N ARG A 109 -4.13 -16.89 3.50
CA ARG A 109 -3.19 -15.83 3.15
C ARG A 109 -3.91 -14.49 3.27
N GLY A 110 -3.23 -13.47 3.79
CA GLY A 110 -3.76 -12.11 3.79
C GLY A 110 -3.83 -11.61 2.35
N ALA A 111 -5.04 -11.27 1.87
CA ALA A 111 -5.28 -10.78 0.52
C ALA A 111 -5.45 -9.25 0.48
N SER A 112 -4.76 -8.51 1.36
CA SER A 112 -4.88 -7.05 1.41
C SER A 112 -3.94 -6.39 0.41
N THR A 113 -4.50 -5.60 -0.51
CA THR A 113 -3.75 -4.82 -1.52
C THR A 113 -2.90 -3.72 -0.87
N ILE A 114 -1.96 -3.16 -1.62
CA ILE A 114 -1.15 -2.01 -1.15
C ILE A 114 -2.05 -0.84 -0.74
N SER A 115 -3.13 -0.58 -1.50
CA SER A 115 -4.07 0.49 -1.19
C SER A 115 -4.84 0.24 0.10
N GLN A 116 -5.31 -1.00 0.34
CA GLN A 116 -5.94 -1.37 1.61
C GLN A 116 -4.98 -1.23 2.80
N GLN A 117 -3.74 -1.67 2.63
CA GLN A 117 -2.71 -1.52 3.65
C GLN A 117 -2.40 -0.05 3.94
N THR A 118 -2.33 0.80 2.90
CA THR A 118 -2.13 2.25 3.02
C THR A 118 -3.28 2.90 3.77
N ALA A 119 -4.53 2.62 3.36
CA ALA A 119 -5.73 3.14 4.04
C ALA A 119 -5.74 2.76 5.53
N LYS A 120 -5.46 1.48 5.82
CA LYS A 120 -5.35 0.97 7.19
C LYS A 120 -4.30 1.70 8.01
N ASN A 121 -3.10 1.90 7.46
CA ASN A 121 -2.00 2.49 8.21
C ASN A 121 -2.19 3.99 8.45
N VAL A 122 -2.73 4.72 7.47
CA VAL A 122 -2.85 6.19 7.53
C VAL A 122 -4.08 6.64 8.32
N PHE A 123 -5.23 5.99 8.15
CA PHE A 123 -6.51 6.49 8.65
C PHE A 123 -7.12 5.67 9.79
N LEU A 124 -6.63 4.46 10.03
CA LEU A 124 -7.26 3.53 10.97
C LEU A 124 -6.27 3.06 12.05
N TRP A 125 -6.80 2.36 13.07
CA TRP A 125 -6.02 1.74 14.13
C TRP A 125 -5.77 0.24 13.84
N PRO A 126 -4.72 -0.36 14.42
CA PRO A 126 -4.54 -1.81 14.42
C PRO A 126 -5.72 -2.53 15.09
N GLY A 127 -6.25 -3.57 14.44
CA GLY A 127 -7.33 -4.37 15.03
C GLY A 127 -8.03 -5.29 14.03
N LYS A 128 -8.87 -6.20 14.52
CA LYS A 128 -9.69 -7.09 13.68
C LYS A 128 -11.16 -6.90 14.05
N SER A 129 -11.91 -6.19 13.22
CA SER A 129 -13.35 -5.98 13.35
C SER A 129 -13.97 -5.74 11.97
N TYR A 130 -15.18 -6.25 11.75
CA TYR A 130 -15.92 -6.03 10.50
C TYR A 130 -16.23 -4.55 10.27
N LEU A 131 -16.58 -3.80 11.32
CA LEU A 131 -16.82 -2.35 11.22
C LEU A 131 -15.54 -1.63 10.76
N ARG A 132 -14.40 -1.95 11.40
CA ARG A 132 -13.08 -1.42 11.02
C ARG A 132 -12.77 -1.76 9.56
N LYS A 133 -13.05 -2.98 9.12
CA LYS A 133 -12.83 -3.40 7.73
C LYS A 133 -13.74 -2.65 6.75
N GLY A 134 -14.98 -2.32 7.13
CA GLY A 134 -15.87 -1.47 6.33
C GLY A 134 -15.31 -0.06 6.14
N ILE A 135 -14.78 0.55 7.21
CA ILE A 135 -14.10 1.85 7.14
C ILE A 135 -12.84 1.79 6.27
N GLU A 136 -12.09 0.68 6.35
CA GLU A 136 -10.91 0.44 5.49
C GLU A 136 -11.29 0.41 4.01
N VAL A 137 -12.40 -0.26 3.67
CA VAL A 137 -12.95 -0.30 2.30
C VAL A 137 -13.32 1.11 1.82
N TYR A 138 -14.01 1.90 2.65
CA TYR A 138 -14.36 3.29 2.35
C TYR A 138 -13.12 4.15 2.03
N PHE A 139 -12.10 4.14 2.89
CA PHE A 139 -10.88 4.91 2.63
C PHE A 139 -10.08 4.38 1.44
N THR A 140 -10.06 3.05 1.23
CA THR A 140 -9.40 2.45 0.06
C THR A 140 -10.00 2.99 -1.23
N PHE A 141 -11.32 3.08 -1.32
CA PHE A 141 -12.01 3.66 -2.48
C PHE A 141 -11.64 5.15 -2.66
N LEU A 142 -11.68 5.93 -1.58
CA LEU A 142 -11.34 7.36 -1.64
C LEU A 142 -9.91 7.61 -2.12
N ILE A 143 -8.92 6.88 -1.59
CA ILE A 143 -7.51 7.11 -1.98
C ILE A 143 -7.26 6.67 -3.43
N GLU A 144 -7.87 5.58 -3.89
CA GLU A 144 -7.76 5.14 -5.29
C GLU A 144 -8.34 6.16 -6.25
N TRP A 145 -9.48 6.75 -5.88
CA TRP A 145 -10.12 7.80 -6.66
C TRP A 145 -9.33 9.11 -6.66
N ILE A 146 -8.80 9.51 -5.50
CA ILE A 146 -8.26 10.87 -5.31
C ILE A 146 -6.75 10.92 -5.54
N TRP A 147 -5.96 9.97 -5.01
CA TRP A 147 -4.50 10.04 -4.98
C TRP A 147 -3.84 9.56 -6.28
N GLY A 148 -4.38 8.51 -6.89
CA GLY A 148 -3.71 7.77 -7.97
C GLY A 148 -2.54 6.91 -7.48
N LYS A 149 -2.08 5.99 -8.33
CA LYS A 149 -1.14 4.91 -7.95
C LYS A 149 0.20 5.38 -7.43
N GLU A 150 0.77 6.41 -8.04
CA GLU A 150 2.07 6.96 -7.64
C GLU A 150 2.03 7.53 -6.22
N ARG A 151 1.02 8.35 -5.92
CA ARG A 151 0.87 8.93 -4.59
C ARG A 151 0.51 7.90 -3.52
N ILE A 152 -0.30 6.88 -3.86
CA ILE A 152 -0.56 5.75 -2.96
C ILE A 152 0.75 5.04 -2.61
N MET A 153 1.57 4.71 -3.61
CA MET A 153 2.86 4.06 -3.40
C MET A 153 3.82 4.93 -2.57
N GLU A 154 3.86 6.23 -2.83
CA GLU A 154 4.68 7.17 -2.05
C GLU A 154 4.29 7.16 -0.57
N ILE A 155 3.00 7.29 -0.26
CA ILE A 155 2.51 7.26 1.12
C ILE A 155 2.74 5.87 1.74
N TYR A 156 2.51 4.80 0.99
CA TYR A 156 2.75 3.43 1.46
C TYR A 156 4.21 3.24 1.89
N LEU A 157 5.15 3.56 0.99
CA LEU A 157 6.58 3.39 1.21
C LEU A 157 7.14 4.34 2.27
N ASN A 158 6.43 5.39 2.64
CA ASN A 158 6.79 6.24 3.77
C ASN A 158 6.10 5.85 5.08
N SER A 159 5.01 5.08 5.06
CA SER A 159 4.20 4.82 6.27
C SER A 159 4.29 3.40 6.81
N ILE A 160 4.70 2.43 5.99
CA ILE A 160 4.76 1.03 6.40
C ILE A 160 5.94 0.77 7.36
N GLU A 161 5.68 -0.08 8.36
CA GLU A 161 6.69 -0.60 9.29
C GLU A 161 7.60 -1.60 8.56
N MET A 162 8.91 -1.31 8.50
CA MET A 162 9.91 -2.14 7.82
C MET A 162 10.95 -2.74 8.79
N GLY A 163 10.77 -2.50 10.09
CA GLY A 163 11.54 -3.03 11.21
C GLY A 163 10.89 -2.57 12.52
N GLU A 164 11.30 -3.12 13.67
CA GLU A 164 10.76 -2.69 14.97
C GLU A 164 11.06 -1.20 15.20
N GLY A 165 10.00 -0.38 15.18
CA GLY A 165 10.09 1.08 15.32
C GLY A 165 10.71 1.80 14.11
N ILE A 166 10.85 1.14 12.94
CA ILE A 166 11.41 1.73 11.72
C ILE A 166 10.30 1.82 10.68
N TYR A 167 9.99 3.04 10.24
CA TYR A 167 8.91 3.31 9.30
C TYR A 167 9.42 4.00 8.05
N GLY A 168 9.04 3.43 6.91
CA GLY A 168 9.33 4.01 5.61
C GLY A 168 10.71 3.66 5.03
N ALA A 169 10.83 3.95 3.73
CA ALA A 169 11.95 3.55 2.88
C ALA A 169 13.28 4.19 3.29
N GLU A 170 13.27 5.50 3.64
CA GLU A 170 14.48 6.22 4.03
C GLU A 170 15.02 5.69 5.36
N ALA A 171 14.16 5.59 6.37
CA ALA A 171 14.57 5.12 7.70
C ALA A 171 15.13 3.69 7.66
N VAL A 172 14.53 2.77 6.88
CA VAL A 172 15.09 1.41 6.75
C VAL A 172 16.38 1.39 5.94
N ALA A 173 16.52 2.24 4.93
CA ALA A 173 17.73 2.33 4.12
C ALA A 173 18.93 2.78 4.98
N GLU A 174 18.72 3.81 5.78
CA GLU A 174 19.73 4.33 6.72
C GLU A 174 20.03 3.30 7.80
N ALA A 175 19.01 2.78 8.48
CA ALA A 175 19.18 1.90 9.64
C ALA A 175 19.79 0.54 9.28
N HIS A 176 19.46 -0.03 8.11
CA HIS A 176 19.87 -1.40 7.77
C HIS A 176 21.02 -1.47 6.77
N PHE A 177 21.22 -0.41 5.97
CA PHE A 177 22.21 -0.41 4.88
C PHE A 177 23.13 0.82 4.88
N GLY A 178 22.94 1.78 5.80
CA GLY A 178 23.81 2.95 5.95
C GLY A 178 23.78 3.89 4.75
N LYS A 179 22.65 4.00 4.04
CA LYS A 179 22.53 4.80 2.81
C LYS A 179 21.12 5.33 2.59
N HIS A 180 20.97 6.24 1.63
CA HIS A 180 19.68 6.82 1.27
C HIS A 180 18.80 5.85 0.46
N ALA A 181 17.48 6.03 0.52
CA ALA A 181 16.52 5.14 -0.17
C ALA A 181 16.70 5.11 -1.69
N TYR A 182 17.20 6.19 -2.31
CA TYR A 182 17.46 6.23 -3.76
C TYR A 182 18.67 5.37 -4.17
N GLN A 183 19.51 4.94 -3.22
CA GLN A 183 20.72 4.13 -3.44
C GLN A 183 20.48 2.64 -3.17
N LEU A 184 19.25 2.23 -2.84
CA LEU A 184 18.90 0.83 -2.62
C LEU A 184 19.08 0.03 -3.92
N THR A 185 19.86 -1.04 -3.82
CA THR A 185 20.03 -2.00 -4.91
C THR A 185 18.81 -2.91 -5.04
N LYS A 186 18.70 -3.61 -6.17
CA LYS A 186 17.66 -4.64 -6.38
C LYS A 186 17.64 -5.71 -5.27
N SER A 187 18.82 -6.10 -4.78
CA SER A 187 18.96 -7.14 -3.75
C SER A 187 18.40 -6.66 -2.41
N GLU A 188 18.78 -5.45 -1.97
CA GLU A 188 18.35 -4.88 -0.70
C GLU A 188 16.86 -4.51 -0.73
N ALA A 189 16.39 -3.96 -1.85
CA ALA A 189 14.97 -3.72 -2.10
C ALA A 189 14.12 -5.00 -1.92
N ALA A 190 14.55 -6.11 -2.52
CA ALA A 190 13.88 -7.40 -2.36
C ALA A 190 13.95 -7.93 -0.92
N LEU A 191 15.02 -7.59 -0.18
CA LEU A 191 15.17 -7.99 1.21
C LEU A 191 14.27 -7.18 2.15
N ILE A 192 14.15 -5.87 1.93
CA ILE A 192 13.17 -5.01 2.60
C ILE A 192 11.75 -5.53 2.34
N ALA A 193 11.41 -5.81 1.08
CA ALA A 193 10.11 -6.38 0.71
C ALA A 193 9.86 -7.75 1.37
N ALA A 194 10.91 -8.56 1.60
CA ALA A 194 10.79 -9.83 2.32
C ALA A 194 10.46 -9.65 3.82
N THR A 195 10.70 -8.47 4.39
CA THR A 195 10.44 -8.14 5.80
C THR A 195 8.96 -7.79 6.07
N LEU A 196 8.27 -7.19 5.09
CA LEU A 196 6.92 -6.64 5.23
C LEU A 196 5.84 -7.58 5.80
N PRO A 197 5.85 -8.90 5.52
CA PRO A 197 4.84 -9.80 6.10
C PRO A 197 4.90 -9.90 7.63
N ASN A 198 6.07 -9.66 8.24
CA ASN A 198 6.24 -9.65 9.69
C ASN A 198 7.47 -8.81 10.09
N PRO A 199 7.35 -7.46 10.08
CA PRO A 199 8.50 -6.56 10.22
C PRO A 199 9.13 -6.56 11.62
N ARG A 200 8.43 -7.09 12.63
CA ARG A 200 8.96 -7.25 13.99
C ARG A 200 9.75 -8.54 14.18
N LYS A 201 9.57 -9.53 13.29
CA LYS A 201 10.30 -10.82 13.33
C LYS A 201 11.40 -10.89 12.28
N PHE A 202 11.18 -10.27 11.12
CA PHE A 202 12.11 -10.27 10.01
C PHE A 202 12.96 -9.02 10.05
N ASN A 203 14.24 -9.15 9.69
CA ASN A 203 15.21 -8.06 9.74
C ASN A 203 16.06 -8.10 8.47
N SER A 204 15.98 -7.06 7.63
CA SER A 204 16.74 -7.00 6.39
C SER A 204 18.22 -6.66 6.59
N ALA A 205 18.64 -6.14 7.74
CA ALA A 205 20.06 -6.03 8.10
C ALA A 205 20.67 -7.37 8.50
N LYS A 206 19.87 -8.29 9.05
CA LYS A 206 20.31 -9.61 9.54
C LYS A 206 19.38 -10.72 9.02
N PRO A 207 19.38 -10.99 7.70
CA PRO A 207 18.40 -11.88 7.11
C PRO A 207 18.64 -13.34 7.48
N SER A 208 17.59 -14.02 7.92
CA SER A 208 17.63 -15.47 8.13
C SER A 208 17.69 -16.23 6.78
N PRO A 209 18.07 -17.52 6.78
CA PRO A 209 18.03 -18.35 5.57
C PRO A 209 16.64 -18.38 4.89
N TYR A 210 15.57 -18.28 5.69
CA TYR A 210 14.20 -18.15 5.18
C TYR A 210 14.01 -16.85 4.39
N MET A 211 14.51 -15.72 4.92
CA MET A 211 14.41 -14.42 4.26
C MET A 211 15.20 -14.39 2.96
N LEU A 212 16.40 -14.99 2.93
CA LEU A 212 17.21 -15.07 1.70
C LEU A 212 16.49 -15.88 0.60
N LYS A 213 15.85 -17.01 0.96
CA LYS A 213 14.99 -17.76 0.01
C LYS A 213 13.84 -16.90 -0.52
N ARG A 214 13.21 -16.12 0.36
CA ARG A 214 12.11 -15.21 -0.03
C ARG A 214 12.60 -14.06 -0.91
N GLN A 215 13.75 -13.48 -0.61
CA GLN A 215 14.41 -12.44 -1.40
C GLN A 215 14.67 -12.94 -2.83
N ALA A 216 15.26 -14.12 -2.99
CA ALA A 216 15.48 -14.74 -4.30
C ALA A 216 14.17 -14.93 -5.08
N LYS A 217 13.10 -15.35 -4.40
CA LYS A 217 11.76 -15.46 -5.00
C LYS A 217 11.22 -14.10 -5.45
N ILE A 218 11.35 -13.05 -4.63
CA ILE A 218 10.92 -11.69 -4.97
C ILE A 218 11.71 -11.17 -6.18
N ILE A 219 13.04 -11.35 -6.21
CA ILE A 219 13.89 -10.98 -7.36
C ILE A 219 13.42 -11.66 -8.65
N SER A 220 13.04 -12.95 -8.56
CA SER A 220 12.48 -13.68 -9.70
C SER A 220 11.12 -13.11 -10.14
N LEU A 221 10.23 -12.79 -9.20
CA LEU A 221 8.92 -12.19 -9.50
C LEU A 221 9.06 -10.80 -10.12
N MET A 222 9.98 -9.96 -9.63
CA MET A 222 10.27 -8.65 -10.21
C MET A 222 10.66 -8.73 -11.68
N GLY A 223 11.34 -9.81 -12.11
CA GLY A 223 11.70 -10.02 -13.51
C GLY A 223 10.56 -10.50 -14.40
N LYS A 224 9.46 -11.00 -13.82
CA LYS A 224 8.27 -11.49 -14.54
C LYS A 224 7.20 -10.42 -14.71
N LEU A 225 7.19 -9.41 -13.84
CA LEU A 225 6.23 -8.31 -13.91
C LEU A 225 6.68 -7.25 -14.91
N ILE A 226 5.71 -6.50 -15.42
CA ILE A 226 5.97 -5.29 -16.20
C ILE A 226 6.76 -4.32 -15.32
N LYS A 227 7.84 -3.75 -15.87
CA LYS A 227 8.65 -2.76 -15.16
C LYS A 227 7.82 -1.51 -14.91
N VAL A 228 7.68 -1.15 -13.63
CA VAL A 228 6.95 0.04 -13.22
C VAL A 228 7.87 1.25 -13.33
N GLU A 229 7.46 2.24 -14.13
CA GLU A 229 8.17 3.51 -14.32
C GLU A 229 7.87 4.48 -13.17
N MET A 230 8.21 4.10 -11.94
CA MET A 230 7.98 4.88 -10.72
C MET A 230 9.19 4.80 -9.80
N GLY A 231 9.56 5.92 -9.18
CA GLY A 231 10.72 6.01 -8.28
C GLY A 231 11.99 6.54 -8.94
N TYR A 232 13.02 6.77 -8.12
CA TYR A 232 14.34 7.20 -8.56
C TYR A 232 14.95 6.18 -9.55
N GLY A 233 15.47 6.68 -10.66
CA GLY A 233 16.04 5.86 -11.74
C GLY A 233 14.99 5.19 -12.64
N ALA A 234 13.69 5.44 -12.44
CA ALA A 234 12.67 5.03 -13.40
C ALA A 234 12.93 5.71 -14.76
N GLY A 235 12.94 4.92 -15.85
CA GLY A 235 13.21 5.41 -17.20
C GLY A 235 14.70 5.60 -17.55
N GLN A 236 15.63 5.48 -16.59
CA GLN A 236 17.05 5.41 -16.90
C GLN A 236 17.37 4.03 -17.50
N VAL A 237 17.89 4.06 -18.72
CA VAL A 237 18.34 2.89 -19.49
C VAL A 237 19.55 2.31 -18.77
N ASP A 238 19.52 1.01 -18.50
CA ASP A 238 20.69 0.30 -18.00
C ASP A 238 21.85 0.51 -19.00
N PRO A 239 23.00 1.09 -18.59
CA PRO A 239 24.11 1.34 -19.50
C PRO A 239 24.65 0.06 -20.17
N GLY A 240 24.33 -1.13 -19.64
CA GLY A 240 24.73 -2.41 -20.21
C GLY A 240 23.83 -2.96 -21.32
N THR A 241 22.64 -2.40 -21.58
CA THR A 241 21.72 -2.92 -22.61
C THR A 241 21.04 -1.77 -23.36
N GLY A 242 21.78 -1.16 -24.29
CA GLY A 242 21.32 -0.05 -25.11
C GLY A 242 20.17 -0.39 -26.06
N LYS A 243 18.94 -0.56 -25.54
CA LYS A 243 17.67 -0.41 -26.30
C LYS A 243 16.55 0.05 -25.37
N VAL A 244 16.21 1.34 -25.44
CA VAL A 244 14.92 1.83 -24.95
C VAL A 244 13.84 1.28 -25.89
N LYS A 245 13.12 0.24 -25.47
CA LYS A 245 11.89 -0.14 -26.17
C LYS A 245 10.87 0.97 -25.95
N LYS A 246 10.69 1.81 -26.97
CA LYS A 246 9.57 2.76 -27.04
C LYS A 246 8.26 2.04 -26.69
N ARG A 247 7.52 2.63 -25.75
CA ARG A 247 6.17 2.27 -25.31
C ARG A 247 5.32 1.89 -26.53
N LYS A 248 5.03 0.60 -26.76
CA LYS A 248 3.95 0.21 -27.69
C LYS A 248 2.65 0.65 -27.02
N LYS A 249 2.01 1.66 -27.60
CA LYS A 249 0.66 2.09 -27.25
C LYS A 249 -0.26 0.88 -27.44
N TRP A 250 -0.54 0.14 -26.37
CA TRP A 250 -1.59 -0.87 -26.40
C TRP A 250 -2.90 -0.10 -26.52
N ARG A 251 -3.46 -0.10 -27.73
CA ARG A 251 -4.87 0.26 -27.92
C ARG A 251 -5.65 -0.82 -27.16
N ALA A 252 -6.28 -0.43 -26.05
CA ALA A 252 -7.43 -1.16 -25.57
C ALA A 252 -8.49 -1.02 -26.68
N SER A 253 -8.57 -2.01 -27.56
CA SER A 253 -9.66 -2.14 -28.52
C SER A 253 -10.91 -2.50 -27.74
N VAL A 254 -11.59 -1.50 -27.17
CA VAL A 254 -13.03 -1.60 -26.97
C VAL A 254 -13.65 -1.40 -28.34
N ILE A 255 -13.70 -2.47 -29.12
CA ILE A 255 -14.67 -2.56 -30.21
C ILE A 255 -15.88 -3.23 -29.57
N MET A 256 -16.80 -2.41 -29.07
CA MET A 256 -18.20 -2.80 -29.05
C MET A 256 -18.68 -2.74 -30.51
N THR A 257 -18.54 -3.83 -31.23
CA THR A 257 -19.42 -4.08 -32.37
C THR A 257 -20.77 -4.44 -31.78
N TRP A 258 -21.66 -3.46 -31.73
CA TRP A 258 -23.08 -3.69 -31.61
C TRP A 258 -23.51 -4.43 -32.88
N ASP A 259 -23.88 -5.69 -32.75
CA ASP A 259 -24.49 -6.46 -33.82
C ASP A 259 -25.99 -6.12 -33.83
N GLU A 260 -26.41 -5.26 -34.76
CA GLU A 260 -27.82 -4.88 -34.97
C GLU A 260 -28.69 -6.06 -35.46
N SER A 261 -28.11 -7.23 -35.75
CA SER A 261 -28.86 -8.40 -36.23
C SER A 261 -29.60 -9.19 -35.13
N LEU A 262 -29.42 -8.82 -33.85
CA LEU A 262 -30.03 -9.53 -32.71
C LEU A 262 -31.20 -8.79 -32.03
N MET A 263 -31.79 -7.77 -32.68
CA MET A 263 -33.06 -7.24 -32.22
C MET A 263 -34.22 -8.14 -32.70
N PRO A 264 -35.04 -8.71 -31.79
CA PRO A 264 -36.30 -9.31 -32.20
C PRO A 264 -37.21 -8.19 -32.72
N MET A 265 -37.56 -8.26 -34.01
CA MET A 265 -38.66 -7.47 -34.56
C MET A 265 -39.98 -8.10 -34.12
N ARG A 266 -40.71 -7.34 -33.28
CA ARG A 266 -42.08 -7.56 -32.76
C ARG A 266 -42.22 -8.52 -31.59
#